data_AF-A0A9P5VXD4-F1
#
_entry.id   AF-A0A9P5VXD4-F1
#
_cell.length_a   1.000
_cell.length_b   1.000
_cell.length_c   1.000
_cell.angle_alpha   90.00
_cell.angle_beta   90.00
_cell.angle_gamma   90.00
#
_symmetry.space_group_name_H-M   'P 1'
#
loop_
_entity.id
_entity.type
_entity.pdbx_description
1 polymer ?
#
loop_
_entity_poly.entity_id
_entity_poly.type
_entity_poly.pdbx_seq_one_letter_code
_entity_poly.pdbx_strand_id
1 'polypeptide(L)'
;MKSQGAELYILSDANTVYIETALKAHNIDQLFTRIITNPAAFDERGRLNVVRFHGLDKEPHNCPLPCQPNLCKGLELQKLIDAQSWEQVIYMGDSTNDFCPSTRLQSKDVVLARRDLLLQKEITENPHLIKANVIYWNNAKDVLKATQSILGSTLSLSMPLALPTSAEILSPVESSDSKARVQAVRA
;
A
#
# COMPACT_ATOMS: atom_id res chain seq x y z
N MET A 1 -2.53 -11.17 -4.34
CA MET A 1 -3.10 -9.85 -4.69
C MET A 1 -3.10 -9.65 -6.20
N LYS A 2 -1.94 -9.43 -6.86
CA LYS A 2 -1.89 -9.27 -8.33
C LYS A 2 -2.53 -10.41 -9.13
N SER A 3 -2.25 -11.67 -8.77
CA SER A 3 -2.89 -12.84 -9.39
C SER A 3 -4.40 -12.92 -9.19
N GLN A 4 -4.95 -12.14 -8.25
CA GLN A 4 -6.38 -12.02 -7.96
C GLN A 4 -6.97 -10.74 -8.59
N GLY A 5 -6.29 -10.13 -9.56
CA GLY A 5 -6.76 -8.94 -10.28
C GLY A 5 -6.56 -7.61 -9.53
N ALA A 6 -5.95 -7.60 -8.34
CA ALA A 6 -5.76 -6.37 -7.58
C ALA A 6 -4.69 -5.46 -8.22
N GLU A 7 -4.97 -4.16 -8.29
CA GLU A 7 -3.96 -3.15 -8.54
C GLU A 7 -3.22 -2.77 -7.26
N LEU A 8 -1.92 -2.53 -7.36
CA LEU A 8 -1.07 -2.22 -6.20
C LEU A 8 -0.48 -0.83 -6.37
N TYR A 9 -0.66 0.00 -5.36
CA TYR A 9 -0.17 1.37 -5.32
C TYR A 9 0.75 1.56 -4.11
N ILE A 10 1.81 2.34 -4.29
CA ILE A 10 2.59 2.86 -3.16
C ILE A 10 2.26 4.34 -3.00
N LEU A 11 1.83 4.70 -1.79
CA LEU A 11 1.58 6.09 -1.42
C LEU A 11 2.43 6.41 -0.17
N SER A 12 3.56 7.09 -0.38
CA SER A 12 4.62 7.17 0.61
C SER A 12 5.26 8.55 0.68
N ASP A 13 5.60 8.96 1.90
CA ASP A 13 6.26 10.22 2.21
C ASP A 13 7.78 10.18 1.97
N ALA A 14 8.32 9.04 1.50
CA ALA A 14 9.71 8.88 1.12
C ALA A 14 10.02 9.59 -0.22
N ASN A 15 10.81 8.98 -1.09
CA ASN A 15 11.08 9.51 -2.43
C ASN A 15 11.26 8.41 -3.48
N THR A 16 11.20 8.80 -4.76
CA THR A 16 11.27 7.86 -5.89
C THR A 16 12.56 7.05 -5.89
N VAL A 17 13.72 7.67 -5.68
CA VAL A 17 15.02 6.97 -5.65
C VAL A 17 15.05 5.89 -4.58
N TYR A 18 14.63 6.20 -3.36
CA TYR A 18 14.62 5.23 -2.26
C TYR A 18 13.68 4.05 -2.55
N ILE A 19 12.44 4.34 -2.92
CA ILE A 19 11.42 3.31 -3.14
C ILE A 19 11.80 2.42 -4.32
N GLU A 20 12.16 3.01 -5.46
CA GLU A 20 12.54 2.23 -6.64
C GLU A 20 13.77 1.36 -6.39
N THR A 21 14.76 1.87 -5.65
CA THR A 21 15.95 1.09 -5.29
C THR A 21 15.56 -0.13 -4.47
N ALA A 22 14.70 0.04 -3.45
CA ALA A 22 14.23 -1.06 -2.62
C ALA A 22 13.43 -2.10 -3.43
N LEU A 23 12.52 -1.65 -4.31
CA LEU A 23 11.70 -2.55 -5.13
C LEU A 23 12.54 -3.34 -6.13
N LYS A 24 13.47 -2.69 -6.83
CA LYS A 24 14.38 -3.31 -7.81
C LYS A 24 15.31 -4.32 -7.13
N ALA A 25 15.84 -4.00 -5.95
CA ALA A 25 16.67 -4.92 -5.17
C ALA A 25 15.95 -6.23 -4.81
N HIS A 26 14.61 -6.20 -4.74
CA HIS A 26 13.77 -7.37 -4.47
C HIS A 26 13.06 -7.93 -5.71
N ASN A 27 13.28 -7.37 -6.91
CA ASN A 27 12.62 -7.75 -8.16
C ASN A 27 11.08 -7.77 -8.09
N ILE A 28 10.51 -6.73 -7.46
CA ILE A 28 9.05 -6.58 -7.26
C ILE A 28 8.50 -5.25 -7.78
N ASP A 29 9.31 -4.44 -8.46
CA ASP A 29 8.91 -3.16 -9.03
C ASP A 29 7.76 -3.31 -10.05
N GLN A 30 7.79 -4.36 -10.85
CA GLN A 30 6.74 -4.73 -11.81
C GLN A 30 5.39 -5.07 -11.16
N LEU A 31 5.35 -5.30 -9.85
CA LEU A 31 4.09 -5.57 -9.14
C LEU A 31 3.30 -4.29 -8.85
N PHE A 32 3.90 -3.11 -8.89
CA PHE A 32 3.21 -1.88 -8.53
C PHE A 32 2.70 -1.17 -9.77
N THR A 33 1.40 -0.88 -9.79
CA THR A 33 0.75 -0.11 -10.86
C THR A 33 1.25 1.33 -10.88
N ARG A 34 1.42 1.94 -9.70
CA ARG A 34 1.92 3.32 -9.59
C ARG A 34 2.54 3.59 -8.22
N ILE A 35 3.54 4.46 -8.20
CA ILE A 35 4.16 5.02 -6.99
C ILE A 35 3.82 6.52 -6.94
N ILE A 36 3.25 6.95 -5.82
CA ILE A 36 2.93 8.34 -5.50
C ILE A 36 3.78 8.72 -4.29
N THR A 37 4.82 9.51 -4.54
CA THR A 37 5.83 9.90 -3.55
C THR A 37 6.56 11.16 -4.00
N ASN A 38 7.40 11.73 -3.15
CA ASN A 38 8.21 12.89 -3.50
C ASN A 38 9.21 12.55 -4.62
N PRO A 39 9.22 13.26 -5.76
CA PRO A 39 10.22 13.04 -6.80
C PRO A 39 11.64 13.31 -6.27
N ALA A 40 12.59 12.46 -6.66
CA ALA A 40 13.99 12.69 -6.37
C ALA A 40 14.90 12.27 -7.53
N ALA A 41 16.02 12.97 -7.68
CA ALA A 41 17.05 12.70 -8.66
C ALA A 41 18.43 13.14 -8.16
N PHE A 42 19.48 12.46 -8.61
CA PHE A 42 20.85 12.90 -8.37
C PHE A 42 21.23 14.02 -9.35
N ASP A 43 21.91 15.06 -8.86
CA ASP A 43 22.53 16.05 -9.74
C ASP A 43 23.90 15.60 -10.26
N GLU A 44 24.49 16.41 -11.13
CA GLU A 44 25.83 16.20 -11.71
C GLU A 44 26.95 16.08 -10.66
N ARG A 45 26.70 16.54 -9.42
CA ARG A 45 27.66 16.45 -8.30
C ARG A 45 27.38 15.25 -7.40
N GLY A 46 26.46 14.37 -7.78
CA GLY A 46 26.08 13.18 -7.01
C GLY A 46 25.23 13.47 -5.77
N ARG A 47 24.62 14.65 -5.66
CA ARG A 47 23.75 14.99 -4.53
C ARG A 47 22.30 14.61 -4.85
N LEU A 48 21.62 13.97 -3.90
CA LEU A 48 20.20 13.64 -4.04
C LEU A 48 19.34 14.88 -3.79
N ASN A 49 18.65 15.34 -4.84
CA ASN A 49 17.68 16.43 -4.76
C ASN A 49 16.28 15.83 -4.63
N VAL A 50 15.54 16.22 -3.59
CA VAL A 50 14.17 15.76 -3.33
C VAL A 50 13.22 16.94 -3.46
N VAL A 51 12.13 16.76 -4.22
CA VAL A 51 11.11 17.77 -4.46
C VAL A 51 9.80 17.31 -3.84
N ARG A 52 9.04 18.23 -3.23
CA ARG A 52 7.72 17.91 -2.68
C ARG A 52 6.77 17.47 -3.79
N PHE A 53 5.97 16.44 -3.54
CA PHE A 53 4.94 16.02 -4.50
C PHE A 53 3.88 17.13 -4.72
N HIS A 54 3.42 17.76 -3.65
CA HIS A 54 2.74 19.04 -3.69
C HIS A 54 3.79 20.16 -3.63
N GLY A 55 4.08 20.73 -4.80
CA GLY A 55 5.07 21.79 -4.96
C GLY A 55 4.77 23.03 -4.11
N LEU A 56 5.82 23.77 -3.75
CA LEU A 56 5.73 25.03 -2.98
C LEU A 56 5.07 26.17 -3.77
N ASP A 57 5.04 26.05 -5.09
CA ASP A 57 4.36 26.91 -6.05
C ASP A 57 2.84 26.74 -6.05
N LYS A 58 2.32 25.75 -5.30
CA LYS A 58 0.90 25.45 -5.21
C LYS A 58 0.37 25.84 -3.85
N GLU A 59 -0.86 26.32 -3.83
CA GLU A 59 -1.59 26.50 -2.58
C GLU A 59 -1.57 25.22 -1.75
N PRO A 60 -1.42 25.32 -0.41
CA PRO A 60 -1.56 24.18 0.47
C PRO A 60 -2.87 23.46 0.16
N HIS A 61 -2.84 22.13 0.22
CA HIS A 61 -3.99 21.30 -0.13
C HIS A 61 -5.21 21.45 0.81
N ASN A 62 -5.12 22.32 1.84
CA ASN A 62 -6.18 22.71 2.76
C ASN A 62 -6.98 21.53 3.35
N CYS A 63 -6.29 20.42 3.66
CA CYS A 63 -6.95 19.29 4.32
C CYS A 63 -7.29 19.66 5.77
N PRO A 64 -8.51 19.34 6.25
CA PRO A 64 -8.90 19.60 7.64
C PRO A 64 -8.21 18.67 8.64
N LEU A 65 -7.58 17.59 8.18
CA LEU A 65 -6.79 16.65 8.99
C LEU A 65 -5.30 17.03 8.96
N PRO A 66 -4.51 16.70 10.01
CA PRO A 66 -3.08 17.06 10.11
C PRO A 66 -2.21 16.31 9.10
N CYS A 67 -2.27 16.74 7.85
CA CYS A 67 -1.50 16.17 6.74
C CYS A 67 -0.19 16.91 6.56
N GLN A 68 0.81 16.20 6.06
CA GLN A 68 2.09 16.80 5.74
C GLN A 68 1.95 17.73 4.51
N PRO A 69 2.62 18.91 4.50
CA PRO A 69 2.52 19.86 3.40
C PRO A 69 3.01 19.32 2.05
N ASN A 70 3.96 18.39 2.06
CA ASN A 70 4.60 17.88 0.85
C ASN A 70 3.78 16.81 0.12
N LEU A 71 2.95 16.02 0.83
CA LEU A 71 2.12 14.98 0.23
C LEU A 71 0.89 14.69 1.12
N CYS A 72 -0.29 15.01 0.64
CA CYS A 72 -1.54 14.62 1.29
C CYS A 72 -1.98 13.26 0.77
N LYS A 73 -1.63 12.20 1.51
CA LYS A 73 -2.02 10.83 1.14
C LYS A 73 -3.53 10.66 0.98
N GLY A 74 -4.34 11.28 1.85
CA GLY A 74 -5.79 11.17 1.72
C GLY A 74 -6.33 11.82 0.45
N LEU A 75 -5.77 12.96 0.03
CA LEU A 75 -6.17 13.60 -1.24
C LEU A 75 -5.80 12.73 -2.44
N GLU A 76 -4.57 12.20 -2.48
CA GLU A 76 -4.12 11.37 -3.60
C GLU A 76 -4.85 10.02 -3.65
N LEU A 77 -5.15 9.42 -2.50
CA LEU A 77 -6.01 8.23 -2.44
C LEU A 77 -7.42 8.53 -2.96
N GLN A 78 -8.01 9.65 -2.55
CA GLN A 78 -9.35 10.04 -3.03
C GLN A 78 -9.38 10.20 -4.56
N LYS A 79 -8.35 10.81 -5.16
CA LYS A 79 -8.23 10.90 -6.62
C LYS A 79 -8.19 9.53 -7.30
N LEU A 80 -7.52 8.54 -6.70
CA LEU A 80 -7.52 7.17 -7.23
C LEU A 80 -8.90 6.51 -7.11
N ILE A 81 -9.59 6.72 -5.99
CA ILE A 81 -10.95 6.22 -5.77
C ILE A 81 -11.94 6.82 -6.77
N ASP A 82 -11.82 8.12 -7.04
CA ASP A 82 -12.73 8.83 -7.94
C ASP A 82 -12.46 8.56 -9.43
N ALA A 83 -11.24 8.13 -9.77
CA ALA A 83 -10.84 7.91 -11.16
C ALA A 83 -11.51 6.69 -11.81
N GLN A 84 -11.94 5.70 -11.02
CA GLN A 84 -12.65 4.52 -11.52
C GLN A 84 -13.45 3.80 -10.42
N SER A 85 -14.31 2.88 -10.82
CA SER A 85 -15.06 2.06 -9.86
C SER A 85 -14.20 0.92 -9.32
N TRP A 86 -13.94 0.95 -8.02
CA TRP A 86 -13.27 -0.13 -7.29
C TRP A 86 -14.30 -1.01 -6.59
N GLU A 87 -14.13 -2.33 -6.69
CA GLU A 87 -14.93 -3.26 -5.89
C GLU A 87 -14.69 -3.02 -4.40
N GLN A 88 -13.42 -2.95 -4.00
CA GLN A 88 -12.98 -2.71 -2.64
C GLN A 88 -11.58 -2.09 -2.62
N VAL A 89 -11.33 -1.21 -1.65
CA VAL A 89 -10.01 -0.64 -1.39
C VAL A 89 -9.45 -1.20 -0.07
N ILE A 90 -8.19 -1.61 -0.10
CA ILE A 90 -7.43 -2.00 1.09
C ILE A 90 -6.30 -0.99 1.27
N TYR A 91 -6.36 -0.19 2.32
CA TYR A 91 -5.29 0.74 2.68
C TYR A 91 -4.48 0.19 3.86
N MET A 92 -3.15 0.21 3.76
CA MET A 92 -2.26 -0.31 4.79
C MET A 92 -1.26 0.76 5.23
N GLY A 93 -1.13 0.97 6.54
CA GLY A 93 -0.24 1.97 7.11
C GLY A 93 0.00 1.78 8.60
N ASP A 94 0.83 2.64 9.17
CA ASP A 94 1.27 2.53 10.56
C ASP A 94 1.48 3.87 11.28
N SER A 95 1.56 4.98 10.54
CA SER A 95 1.91 6.29 11.10
C SER A 95 0.74 7.29 11.09
N THR A 96 0.91 8.46 11.70
CA THR A 96 -0.13 9.51 11.69
C THR A 96 -0.49 9.98 10.28
N ASN A 97 0.45 9.98 9.32
CA ASN A 97 0.16 10.42 7.95
C ASN A 97 -0.76 9.45 7.17
N ASP A 98 -1.05 8.29 7.76
CA ASP A 98 -1.96 7.26 7.24
C ASP A 98 -3.40 7.40 7.78
N PHE A 99 -3.63 8.29 8.74
CA PHE A 99 -4.98 8.53 9.28
C PHE A 99 -5.89 9.19 8.25
N CYS A 100 -5.41 10.25 7.59
CA CYS A 100 -6.18 10.95 6.55
C CYS A 100 -6.70 10.02 5.42
N PRO A 101 -5.89 9.18 4.77
CA PRO A 101 -6.40 8.22 3.79
C PRO A 101 -7.39 7.21 4.39
N SER A 102 -7.19 6.78 5.64
CA SER A 102 -8.12 5.87 6.33
C SER A 102 -9.53 6.46 6.48
N THR A 103 -9.66 7.78 6.63
CA THR A 103 -10.98 8.47 6.69
C THR A 103 -11.72 8.56 5.35
N ARG A 104 -11.05 8.27 4.22
CA ARG A 104 -11.65 8.35 2.87
C ARG A 104 -12.42 7.09 2.49
N LEU A 105 -12.08 5.98 3.14
CA LEU A 105 -12.62 4.67 2.86
C LEU A 105 -14.05 4.50 3.38
N GLN A 106 -14.84 3.66 2.71
CA GLN A 106 -16.24 3.37 3.05
C GLN A 106 -16.39 2.01 3.76
N SER A 107 -17.60 1.68 4.20
CA SER A 107 -17.88 0.47 4.98
C SER A 107 -17.57 -0.84 4.28
N LYS A 108 -17.45 -0.85 2.95
CA LYS A 108 -17.01 -2.03 2.18
C LYS A 108 -15.49 -2.21 2.19
N ASP A 109 -14.74 -1.16 2.48
CA ASP A 109 -13.28 -1.10 2.38
C ASP A 109 -12.61 -1.55 3.68
N VAL A 110 -11.28 -1.69 3.64
CA VAL A 110 -10.47 -2.17 4.75
C VAL A 110 -9.26 -1.26 5.03
N VAL A 111 -9.06 -0.92 6.30
CA VAL A 111 -7.82 -0.34 6.81
C VAL A 111 -7.03 -1.43 7.55
N LEU A 112 -5.83 -1.74 7.06
CA LEU A 112 -4.84 -2.56 7.74
C LEU A 112 -3.92 -1.65 8.57
N ALA A 113 -4.26 -1.43 9.84
CA ALA A 113 -3.51 -0.57 10.74
C ALA A 113 -2.50 -1.36 11.57
N ARG A 114 -1.23 -0.95 11.58
CA ARG A 114 -0.22 -1.64 12.39
C ARG A 114 -0.47 -1.43 13.88
N ARG A 115 -0.31 -2.51 14.65
CA ARG A 115 -0.51 -2.48 16.10
C ARG A 115 0.52 -1.62 16.82
N ASP A 116 0.07 -1.02 17.91
CA ASP A 116 0.88 -0.30 18.90
C ASP A 116 1.66 0.89 18.33
N LEU A 117 1.17 1.45 17.22
CA LEU A 117 1.73 2.62 16.54
C LEU A 117 0.67 3.71 16.33
N LEU A 118 1.12 4.83 15.75
CA LEU A 118 0.35 6.06 15.70
C LEU A 118 -0.96 5.92 14.93
N LEU A 119 -1.01 5.16 13.83
CA LEU A 119 -2.27 4.98 13.10
C LEU A 119 -3.36 4.33 13.97
N GLN A 120 -3.03 3.28 14.73
CA GLN A 120 -3.98 2.66 15.66
C GLN A 120 -4.45 3.66 16.71
N LYS A 121 -3.52 4.47 17.25
CA LYS A 121 -3.86 5.51 18.23
C LYS A 121 -4.87 6.51 17.66
N GLU A 122 -4.59 7.08 16.49
CA GLU A 122 -5.47 8.06 15.83
C GLU A 122 -6.87 7.49 15.54
N ILE A 123 -6.94 6.24 15.05
CA ILE A 123 -8.21 5.53 14.81
C ILE A 123 -8.98 5.32 16.12
N THR A 124 -8.28 4.93 17.19
CA THR A 124 -8.88 4.66 18.50
C THR A 124 -9.42 5.93 19.16
N GLU A 125 -8.70 7.05 18.99
CA GLU A 125 -9.09 8.36 19.52
C GLU A 125 -10.22 9.01 18.69
N ASN A 126 -10.31 8.70 17.39
CA ASN A 126 -11.26 9.31 16.46
C ASN A 126 -12.08 8.28 15.64
N PRO A 127 -12.75 7.29 16.28
CA PRO A 127 -13.39 6.18 15.57
C PRO A 127 -14.56 6.64 14.68
N HIS A 128 -15.22 7.74 15.04
CA HIS A 128 -16.32 8.33 14.28
C HIS A 128 -15.92 8.87 12.90
N LEU A 129 -14.62 9.10 12.65
CA LEU A 129 -14.09 9.51 11.36
C LEU A 129 -13.75 8.32 10.44
N ILE A 130 -13.82 7.08 10.95
CA ILE A 130 -13.47 5.87 10.23
C ILE A 130 -14.72 5.07 9.92
N LYS A 131 -15.09 5.01 8.63
CA LYS A 131 -16.22 4.20 8.16
C LYS A 131 -15.84 2.79 7.75
N ALA A 132 -14.57 2.58 7.38
CA ALA A 132 -14.07 1.30 6.89
C ALA A 132 -13.87 0.26 7.99
N ASN A 133 -13.79 -1.00 7.59
CA ASN A 133 -13.44 -2.08 8.51
C ASN A 133 -11.96 -1.97 8.87
N VAL A 134 -11.63 -2.04 10.17
CA VAL A 134 -10.23 -1.93 10.62
C VAL A 134 -9.73 -3.30 11.08
N ILE A 135 -8.59 -3.72 10.52
CA ILE A 135 -7.87 -4.92 10.94
C ILE A 135 -6.49 -4.51 11.44
N TYR A 136 -6.20 -4.89 12.68
CA TYR A 136 -4.93 -4.58 13.32
C TYR A 136 -3.91 -5.71 13.15
N TRP A 137 -2.72 -5.39 12.63
CA TRP A 137 -1.67 -6.37 12.30
C TRP A 137 -0.34 -6.09 13.03
N ASN A 138 0.44 -7.13 13.35
CA ASN A 138 1.76 -7.00 14.00
C ASN A 138 2.91 -7.19 13.01
N ASN A 139 2.74 -8.13 12.08
CA ASN A 139 3.80 -8.58 11.17
C ASN A 139 3.24 -8.96 9.79
N ALA A 140 4.14 -9.25 8.85
CA ALA A 140 3.77 -9.56 7.47
C ALA A 140 2.87 -10.81 7.31
N LYS A 141 2.94 -11.79 8.23
CA LYS A 141 2.07 -12.98 8.18
C LYS A 141 0.62 -12.61 8.49
N ASP A 142 0.39 -11.66 9.39
CA ASP A 142 -0.95 -11.16 9.72
C ASP A 142 -1.56 -10.46 8.49
N VAL A 143 -0.76 -9.62 7.81
CA VAL A 143 -1.16 -8.95 6.56
C VAL A 143 -1.47 -9.95 5.46
N LEU A 144 -0.62 -10.97 5.29
CA LEU A 144 -0.85 -12.04 4.31
C LEU A 144 -2.17 -12.77 4.59
N LYS A 145 -2.41 -13.17 5.84
CA LYS A 145 -3.65 -13.84 6.24
C LYS A 145 -4.87 -12.96 6.02
N ALA A 146 -4.80 -11.68 6.39
CA ALA A 146 -5.90 -10.73 6.20
C ALA A 146 -6.22 -10.56 4.71
N THR A 147 -5.21 -10.27 3.89
CA THR A 147 -5.40 -10.08 2.44
C THR A 147 -5.88 -11.34 1.73
N GLN A 148 -5.44 -12.53 2.13
CA GLN A 148 -5.96 -13.80 1.63
C GLN A 148 -7.43 -14.01 2.00
N SER A 149 -7.81 -13.71 3.25
CA SER A 149 -9.21 -13.82 3.68
C SER A 149 -10.11 -12.85 2.92
N ILE A 150 -9.67 -11.61 2.74
CA ILE A 150 -10.43 -10.57 2.04
C ILE A 150 -10.63 -10.98 0.57
N LEU A 151 -9.54 -11.27 -0.15
CA LEU A 151 -9.59 -11.60 -1.58
C LEU A 151 -10.17 -13.00 -1.86
N GLY A 152 -10.02 -13.94 -0.93
CA GLY A 152 -10.60 -15.29 -1.03
C GLY A 152 -12.11 -15.30 -0.82
N SER A 153 -12.64 -14.36 -0.03
CA SER A 153 -14.10 -14.21 0.17
C SER A 153 -14.79 -13.74 -1.12
N THR A 154 -14.11 -12.94 -1.94
CA THR A 154 -14.62 -12.42 -3.23
C THR A 154 -14.86 -13.53 -4.27
N LEU A 155 -14.05 -14.60 -4.26
CA LEU A 155 -14.23 -15.75 -5.15
C LEU A 155 -15.47 -16.60 -4.81
N SER A 156 -16.01 -16.51 -3.58
CA SER A 156 -17.18 -17.29 -3.18
C SER A 156 -18.50 -16.76 -3.75
N LEU A 157 -18.55 -15.50 -4.20
CA LEU A 157 -19.74 -14.86 -4.77
C LEU A 157 -19.81 -14.95 -6.32
N SER A 158 -18.80 -15.54 -6.95
CA SER A 158 -18.68 -15.63 -8.41
C SER A 158 -18.16 -17.00 -8.88
N MET A 159 -18.86 -18.08 -8.55
CA MET A 159 -18.68 -19.35 -9.27
C MET A 159 -19.89 -19.63 -10.17
N PRO A 160 -19.73 -19.66 -11.50
CA PRO A 160 -20.61 -20.45 -12.36
C PRO A 160 -20.38 -21.94 -12.11
N LEU A 161 -21.47 -22.70 -12.26
CA LEU A 161 -21.58 -24.16 -12.11
C LEU A 161 -20.43 -24.93 -12.81
N ALA A 162 -19.89 -25.93 -12.11
CA ALA A 162 -18.70 -26.71 -12.48
C ALA A 162 -18.84 -27.65 -13.70
N LEU A 163 -17.69 -28.03 -14.30
CA LEU A 163 -17.18 -29.39 -14.65
C LEU A 163 -16.28 -29.38 -15.91
N PRO A 164 -15.44 -30.41 -16.20
CA PRO A 164 -14.78 -31.40 -15.35
C PRO A 164 -13.24 -31.42 -15.51
N THR A 165 -12.59 -32.20 -14.65
CA THR A 165 -11.15 -32.47 -14.52
C THR A 165 -10.56 -33.31 -15.66
N SER A 166 -9.27 -33.10 -15.94
CA SER A 166 -8.37 -34.15 -16.40
C SER A 166 -6.97 -33.91 -15.84
N ALA A 167 -6.45 -34.94 -15.15
CA ALA A 167 -5.05 -35.11 -14.78
C ALA A 167 -4.18 -35.09 -16.06
N GLU A 168 -2.88 -34.83 -16.09
CA GLU A 168 -1.83 -35.32 -15.17
C GLU A 168 -0.47 -34.71 -15.61
N ILE A 169 0.56 -34.96 -14.79
CA ILE A 169 2.02 -34.97 -15.07
C ILE A 169 2.86 -33.90 -14.33
N LEU A 170 3.56 -34.41 -13.32
CA LEU A 170 4.67 -33.86 -12.53
C LEU A 170 6.02 -33.97 -13.26
N SER A 171 6.95 -33.04 -13.00
CA SER A 171 8.17 -33.28 -12.18
C SER A 171 9.22 -32.13 -12.32
N PRO A 172 10.16 -31.99 -11.37
CA PRO A 172 10.83 -30.72 -11.00
C PRO A 172 12.29 -30.61 -11.44
N VAL A 173 12.85 -29.39 -11.37
CA VAL A 173 14.32 -29.17 -11.37
C VAL A 173 14.71 -28.12 -10.32
N GLU A 174 15.77 -28.43 -9.59
CA GLU A 174 16.30 -27.79 -8.38
C GLU A 174 17.18 -26.55 -8.62
N SER A 175 17.41 -25.83 -7.50
CA SER A 175 18.70 -25.26 -7.04
C SER A 175 19.21 -23.95 -7.68
N SER A 176 19.32 -22.89 -6.86
CA SER A 176 20.60 -22.55 -6.20
C SER A 176 20.47 -21.40 -5.19
N ASP A 177 21.12 -21.59 -4.04
CA ASP A 177 21.32 -20.68 -2.92
C ASP A 177 21.98 -19.34 -3.31
N SER A 178 21.51 -18.23 -2.71
CA SER A 178 22.39 -17.13 -2.29
C SER A 178 21.77 -16.37 -1.12
N LYS A 179 22.32 -16.58 0.09
CA LYS A 179 21.97 -15.84 1.30
C LYS A 179 22.63 -14.45 1.27
N ALA A 180 21.85 -13.41 1.02
CA ALA A 180 22.23 -12.03 1.36
C ALA A 180 21.65 -11.68 2.73
N ARG A 181 22.52 -11.42 3.72
CA ARG A 181 22.14 -10.87 5.03
C ARG A 181 22.00 -9.35 4.89
N VAL A 182 20.79 -8.83 4.93
CA VAL A 182 20.52 -7.39 5.06
C VAL A 182 20.29 -7.08 6.53
N GLN A 183 21.23 -6.33 7.13
CA GLN A 183 20.99 -5.64 8.40
C GLN A 183 20.18 -4.37 8.09
N ALA A 184 18.95 -4.31 8.57
CA ALA A 184 18.19 -3.07 8.59
C ALA A 184 18.79 -2.14 9.66
N VAL A 185 19.38 -1.03 9.24
CA VAL A 185 19.68 0.10 10.12
C VAL A 185 18.37 0.87 10.28
N ARG A 186 17.90 0.95 11.52
CA ARG A 186 16.72 1.73 11.91
C ARG A 186 17.13 3.21 11.88
N ALA A 187 16.51 4.00 11.02
CA ALA A 187 16.42 5.45 11.21
C ALA A 187 15.14 5.74 12.01
#